data_AF-A0A2D0T125-F1
#
_entry.id   AF-A0A2D0T125-F1
#
_cell.length_a   1.000
_cell.length_b   1.000
_cell.length_c   1.000
_cell.angle_alpha   90.00
_cell.angle_beta   90.00
_cell.angle_gamma   90.00
#
_symmetry.space_group_name_H-M   'P 1'
#
loop_
_entity.id
_entity.type
_entity.pdbx_description
1 polymer ?
#
loop_
_entity_poly.entity_id
_entity_poly.type
_entity_poly.pdbx_seq_one_letter_code
_entity_poly.pdbx_strand_id
1 'polypeptide(L)'
;MRCRFVWTFSLYVPQQRWRQKKAFSFCLDLFALRTTTKMASSSDVSFRICVQEIIKYDLEIKALIQDIRECRGPHSVLMELNAAVKEKSKHLTQRIKDMEQMAKEQDKETDKNSIMAETEGHHKQMLSNQTAWRKANLACKLAIDNLEKDELVHGGDSSLRHRKATKENLTETASGITESLMSISRLMAQQVKQNQGYPNGRPNTARLATINLNPLILQ
;
A
#
# COMPACT_ATOMS: atom_id res chain seq x y z
N MET A 1 18.13 -43.42 21.13
CA MET A 1 19.04 -42.27 20.96
C MET A 1 18.22 -41.06 20.54
N ARG A 2 18.31 -39.98 21.31
CA ARG A 2 17.58 -38.71 21.10
C ARG A 2 18.31 -37.88 20.05
N CYS A 3 17.62 -37.46 18.99
CA CYS A 3 18.00 -36.27 18.21
C CYS A 3 16.84 -35.29 18.23
N ARG A 4 17.03 -34.25 19.04
CA ARG A 4 16.13 -33.13 19.28
C ARG A 4 16.50 -32.06 18.25
N PHE A 5 15.81 -32.01 17.12
CA PHE A 5 15.99 -30.92 16.17
C PHE A 5 15.17 -29.72 16.65
N VAL A 6 15.86 -28.79 17.29
CA VAL A 6 15.32 -27.54 17.81
C VAL A 6 14.92 -26.69 16.61
N TRP A 7 13.60 -26.53 16.41
CA TRP A 7 13.05 -25.49 15.54
C TRP A 7 13.19 -24.16 16.26
N THR A 8 14.32 -23.48 16.13
CA THR A 8 14.38 -22.04 16.39
C THR A 8 13.63 -21.34 15.26
N PHE A 9 12.41 -20.96 15.59
CA PHE A 9 11.53 -20.07 14.85
C PHE A 9 12.26 -18.73 14.61
N SER A 10 12.92 -18.60 13.46
CA SER A 10 13.44 -17.32 12.98
C SER A 10 12.42 -16.74 12.01
N LEU A 11 11.77 -15.65 12.45
CA LEU A 11 10.89 -14.84 11.63
C LEU A 11 11.66 -14.29 10.43
N TYR A 12 11.51 -14.88 9.23
CA TYR A 12 11.56 -14.11 7.98
C TYR A 12 11.11 -14.97 6.78
N VAL A 13 10.37 -14.33 5.88
CA VAL A 13 9.99 -14.74 4.50
C VAL A 13 8.74 -15.63 4.34
N PRO A 14 7.58 -15.00 4.02
CA PRO A 14 6.50 -15.65 3.31
C PRO A 14 6.19 -14.98 1.96
N GLN A 15 7.17 -14.82 1.06
CA GLN A 15 6.96 -14.22 -0.28
C GLN A 15 6.92 -15.24 -1.44
N GLN A 16 7.15 -16.54 -1.19
CA GLN A 16 7.29 -17.55 -2.26
C GLN A 16 6.03 -18.38 -2.55
N ARG A 17 4.97 -18.28 -1.73
CA ARG A 17 3.76 -19.11 -1.91
C ARG A 17 2.72 -18.50 -2.87
N TRP A 18 2.83 -17.20 -3.18
CA TRP A 18 1.90 -16.50 -4.08
C TRP A 18 2.23 -16.66 -5.57
N ARG A 19 3.49 -16.94 -5.94
CA ARG A 19 3.93 -17.11 -7.34
C ARG A 19 3.33 -18.32 -8.06
N GLN A 20 3.00 -19.40 -7.33
CA GLN A 20 2.52 -20.65 -7.96
C GLN A 20 1.02 -20.63 -8.29
N LYS A 21 0.19 -19.93 -7.52
CA LYS A 21 -1.27 -19.96 -7.71
C LYS A 21 -1.77 -19.02 -8.82
N LYS A 22 -1.08 -17.91 -9.09
CA LYS A 22 -1.46 -16.98 -10.16
C LYS A 22 -0.97 -17.41 -11.55
N ALA A 23 0.15 -18.13 -11.63
CA ALA A 23 0.66 -18.67 -12.90
C ALA A 23 -0.25 -19.76 -13.49
N PHE A 24 -0.93 -20.55 -12.64
CA PHE A 24 -1.80 -21.63 -13.10
C PHE A 24 -3.10 -21.15 -13.76
N SER A 25 -3.59 -19.95 -13.41
CA SER A 25 -4.83 -19.42 -13.98
C SER A 25 -4.63 -18.76 -15.35
N PHE A 26 -3.39 -18.42 -15.74
CA PHE A 26 -3.11 -17.75 -17.02
C PHE A 26 -2.66 -18.73 -18.12
N CYS A 27 -2.23 -19.95 -17.75
CA CYS A 27 -1.75 -20.95 -18.70
C CYS A 27 -2.85 -21.80 -19.36
N LEU A 28 -4.06 -21.88 -18.80
CA LEU A 28 -5.10 -22.79 -19.31
C LEU A 28 -5.87 -22.24 -20.53
N ASP A 29 -5.94 -20.92 -20.73
CA ASP A 29 -6.75 -20.34 -21.81
C ASP A 29 -5.98 -20.08 -23.12
N LEU A 30 -4.64 -20.19 -23.14
CA LEU A 30 -3.83 -19.84 -24.33
C LEU A 30 -3.06 -21.01 -24.97
N PHE A 31 -3.07 -22.20 -24.38
CA PHE A 31 -2.31 -23.37 -24.89
C PHE A 31 -3.13 -24.31 -25.80
N ALA A 32 -4.41 -24.01 -26.05
CA ALA A 32 -5.33 -24.97 -26.67
C ALA A 32 -5.35 -25.00 -28.21
N LEU A 33 -4.50 -24.29 -28.94
CA LEU A 33 -4.52 -24.38 -30.40
C LEU A 33 -3.12 -24.28 -31.03
N ARG A 34 -2.62 -25.42 -31.52
CA ARG A 34 -2.08 -25.64 -32.89
C ARG A 34 -1.04 -26.76 -32.88
N THR A 35 -1.50 -28.00 -32.99
CA THR A 35 -0.66 -29.16 -33.33
C THR A 35 -1.10 -29.69 -34.69
N THR A 36 -0.41 -29.25 -35.75
CA THR A 36 -0.42 -29.95 -37.04
C THR A 36 0.91 -30.67 -37.18
N THR A 37 0.89 -31.97 -36.97
CA THR A 37 2.02 -32.89 -37.08
C THR A 37 2.45 -33.05 -38.54
N LYS A 38 3.63 -32.51 -38.88
CA LYS A 38 4.46 -32.88 -40.03
C LYS A 38 5.79 -33.42 -39.49
N MET A 39 6.36 -34.44 -40.13
CA MET A 39 7.63 -35.04 -39.70
C MET A 39 8.71 -33.95 -39.56
N ALA A 40 9.26 -33.82 -38.35
CA ALA A 40 10.07 -32.66 -37.96
C ALA A 40 11.50 -32.78 -38.51
N SER A 41 11.90 -31.79 -39.32
CA SER A 41 13.31 -31.53 -39.60
C SER A 41 13.98 -30.98 -38.33
N SER A 42 15.32 -31.07 -38.25
CA SER A 42 16.06 -30.45 -37.13
C SER A 42 15.77 -28.95 -36.99
N SER A 43 15.48 -28.27 -38.09
CA SER A 43 15.08 -26.85 -38.11
C SER A 43 13.71 -26.61 -37.47
N ASP A 44 12.76 -27.52 -37.67
CA ASP A 44 11.41 -27.45 -37.07
C ASP A 44 11.46 -27.60 -35.54
N VAL A 45 12.29 -28.52 -35.03
CA VAL A 45 12.47 -28.71 -33.58
C VAL A 45 13.08 -27.46 -32.92
N SER A 46 14.14 -26.89 -33.50
CA SER A 46 14.77 -25.67 -32.99
C SER A 46 13.81 -24.47 -33.01
N PHE A 47 13.01 -24.34 -34.07
CA PHE A 47 11.98 -23.31 -34.15
C PHE A 47 10.93 -23.44 -33.04
N ARG A 48 10.42 -24.65 -32.81
CA ARG A 48 9.43 -24.91 -31.75
C ARG A 48 9.98 -24.61 -30.36
N ILE A 49 11.24 -24.96 -30.09
CA ILE A 49 11.91 -24.64 -28.81
C ILE A 49 12.00 -23.12 -28.64
N CYS A 50 12.40 -22.40 -29.68
CA CYS A 50 12.48 -20.95 -29.66
C CYS A 50 11.13 -20.30 -29.33
N VAL A 51 10.06 -20.72 -30.01
CA VAL A 51 8.71 -20.20 -29.77
C VAL A 51 8.28 -20.45 -28.32
N GLN A 52 8.54 -21.65 -27.79
CA GLN A 52 8.22 -21.96 -26.39
C GLN A 52 8.99 -21.07 -25.40
N GLU A 53 10.28 -20.80 -25.65
CA GLU A 53 11.07 -19.90 -24.82
C GLU A 53 10.58 -18.44 -24.90
N ILE A 54 10.20 -17.98 -26.09
CA ILE A 54 9.58 -16.66 -26.29
C ILE A 54 8.31 -16.54 -25.44
N ILE A 55 7.40 -17.51 -25.55
CA ILE A 55 6.15 -17.54 -24.78
C ILE A 55 6.44 -17.58 -23.28
N LYS A 56 7.39 -18.41 -22.84
CA LYS A 56 7.80 -18.49 -21.44
C LYS A 56 8.26 -17.13 -20.92
N TYR A 57 9.18 -16.46 -21.61
CA TYR A 57 9.70 -15.16 -21.16
C TYR A 57 8.63 -14.07 -21.20
N ASP A 58 7.74 -14.07 -22.20
CA ASP A 58 6.60 -13.16 -22.27
C ASP A 58 5.67 -13.31 -21.04
N LEU A 59 5.33 -14.55 -20.68
CA LEU A 59 4.50 -14.83 -19.50
C LEU A 59 5.20 -14.46 -18.19
N GLU A 60 6.49 -14.75 -18.06
CA GLU A 60 7.28 -14.34 -16.89
C GLU A 60 7.34 -12.81 -16.75
N ILE A 61 7.50 -12.08 -17.85
CA ILE A 61 7.46 -10.61 -17.85
C ILE A 61 6.09 -10.11 -17.42
N LYS A 62 5.00 -10.66 -17.96
CA LYS A 62 3.63 -10.26 -17.59
C LYS A 62 3.34 -10.52 -16.12
N ALA A 63 3.79 -11.65 -15.58
CA ALA A 63 3.66 -11.96 -14.16
C ALA A 63 4.41 -10.94 -13.29
N LEU A 64 5.67 -10.63 -13.65
CA LEU A 64 6.46 -9.62 -12.95
C LEU A 64 5.84 -8.21 -13.04
N ILE A 65 5.27 -7.84 -14.19
CA ILE A 65 4.53 -6.57 -14.33
C ILE A 65 3.34 -6.53 -13.37
N GLN A 66 2.61 -7.64 -13.22
CA GLN A 66 1.50 -7.72 -12.27
C GLN A 66 1.99 -7.60 -10.82
N ASP A 67 3.09 -8.26 -10.47
CA ASP A 67 3.72 -8.13 -9.14
C ASP A 67 4.15 -6.69 -8.86
N ILE A 68 4.68 -5.96 -9.85
CA ILE A 68 5.01 -4.52 -9.74
C ILE A 68 3.75 -3.70 -9.46
N ARG A 69 2.63 -3.96 -10.16
CA ARG A 69 1.37 -3.21 -9.94
C ARG A 69 0.80 -3.41 -8.54
N GLU A 70 1.01 -4.58 -7.97
CA GLU A 70 0.53 -4.95 -6.63
C GLU A 70 1.55 -4.59 -5.53
N CYS A 71 2.74 -4.13 -5.89
CA CYS A 71 3.77 -3.77 -4.93
C CYS A 71 3.36 -2.52 -4.14
N ARG A 72 3.07 -2.73 -2.85
CA ARG A 72 2.92 -1.69 -1.82
C ARG A 72 4.10 -1.68 -0.84
N GLY A 73 5.14 -2.45 -1.14
CA GLY A 73 6.32 -2.61 -0.28
C GLY A 73 7.33 -1.47 -0.48
N PRO A 74 8.44 -1.50 0.27
CA PRO A 74 9.48 -0.49 0.16
C PRO A 74 10.12 -0.48 -1.22
N HIS A 75 10.72 0.67 -1.58
CA HIS A 75 11.32 0.90 -2.90
C HIS A 75 12.37 -0.16 -3.32
N SER A 76 13.03 -0.81 -2.36
CA SER A 76 13.97 -1.91 -2.61
C SER A 76 13.34 -3.09 -3.34
N VAL A 77 12.12 -3.52 -2.94
CA VAL A 77 11.40 -4.62 -3.58
C VAL A 77 11.01 -4.25 -5.02
N LEU A 78 10.62 -2.99 -5.24
CA LEU A 78 10.36 -2.48 -6.58
C LEU A 78 11.63 -2.51 -7.46
N MET A 79 12.81 -2.20 -6.91
CA MET A 79 14.07 -2.29 -7.65
C MET A 79 14.40 -3.73 -8.07
N GLU A 80 14.21 -4.70 -7.19
CA GLU A 80 14.42 -6.13 -7.50
C GLU A 80 13.50 -6.63 -8.61
N LEU A 81 12.20 -6.32 -8.51
CA LEU A 81 11.22 -6.67 -9.55
C LEU A 81 11.58 -6.02 -10.90
N ASN A 82 12.06 -4.77 -10.90
CA ASN A 82 12.52 -4.09 -12.10
C ASN A 82 13.77 -4.72 -12.72
N ALA A 83 14.72 -5.16 -11.90
CA ALA A 83 15.90 -5.88 -12.38
C ALA A 83 15.49 -7.20 -13.04
N ALA A 84 14.56 -7.94 -12.42
CA ALA A 84 14.04 -9.18 -12.99
C ALA A 84 13.34 -8.96 -14.34
N VAL A 85 12.49 -7.93 -14.48
CA VAL A 85 11.84 -7.62 -15.77
C VAL A 85 12.87 -7.28 -16.84
N LYS A 86 13.91 -6.49 -16.52
CA LYS A 86 14.97 -6.15 -17.47
C LYS A 86 15.71 -7.39 -17.97
N GLU A 87 16.05 -8.31 -17.07
CA GLU A 87 16.75 -9.54 -17.44
C GLU A 87 15.87 -10.43 -18.35
N LYS A 88 14.61 -10.63 -17.98
CA LYS A 88 13.68 -11.41 -18.81
C LYS A 88 13.41 -10.75 -20.16
N SER A 89 13.34 -9.42 -20.21
CA SER A 89 13.20 -8.67 -21.46
C SER A 89 14.40 -8.83 -22.39
N LYS A 90 15.61 -8.91 -21.84
CA LYS A 90 16.84 -9.18 -22.59
C LYS A 90 16.79 -10.58 -23.20
N HIS A 91 16.41 -11.61 -22.43
CA HIS A 91 16.24 -12.97 -22.95
C HIS A 91 15.19 -13.06 -24.05
N LEU A 92 14.02 -12.42 -23.86
CA LEU A 92 12.97 -12.37 -24.86
C LEU A 92 13.46 -11.72 -26.16
N THR A 93 14.14 -10.58 -26.06
CA THR A 93 14.72 -9.88 -27.22
C THR A 93 15.71 -10.77 -27.97
N GLN A 94 16.55 -11.51 -27.25
CA GLN A 94 17.51 -12.42 -27.86
C GLN A 94 16.80 -13.57 -28.59
N ARG A 95 15.79 -14.19 -27.99
CA ARG A 95 15.05 -15.28 -28.64
C ARG A 95 14.31 -14.84 -29.89
N ILE A 96 13.75 -13.62 -29.89
CA ILE A 96 13.10 -13.06 -31.09
C ILE A 96 14.14 -12.88 -32.21
N LYS A 97 15.35 -12.40 -31.91
CA LYS A 97 16.44 -12.30 -32.90
C LYS A 97 16.89 -13.67 -33.43
N ASP A 98 16.96 -14.67 -32.56
CA ASP A 98 17.29 -16.03 -32.99
C ASP A 98 16.23 -16.56 -33.97
N MET A 99 14.95 -16.21 -33.77
CA MET A 99 13.87 -16.57 -34.69
C MET A 99 13.92 -15.83 -36.03
N GLU A 100 14.31 -14.55 -36.03
CA GLU A 100 14.63 -13.81 -37.26
C GLU A 100 15.76 -14.50 -38.04
N GLN A 101 16.77 -15.00 -37.33
CA GLN A 101 17.89 -15.70 -37.95
C GLN A 101 17.44 -17.04 -38.54
N MET A 102 16.64 -17.82 -37.82
CA MET A 102 16.03 -19.05 -38.35
C MET A 102 15.15 -18.81 -39.58
N ALA A 103 14.51 -17.64 -39.69
CA ALA A 103 13.75 -17.26 -40.89
C ALA A 103 14.67 -17.04 -42.10
N LYS A 104 15.84 -16.41 -41.89
CA LYS A 104 16.83 -16.14 -42.94
C LYS A 104 17.51 -17.40 -43.45
N GLU A 105 17.54 -18.45 -42.65
CA GLU A 105 18.11 -19.77 -42.98
C GLU A 105 17.12 -20.67 -43.73
N GLN A 106 15.87 -20.24 -43.93
CA GLN A 106 14.91 -21.01 -44.71
C GLN A 106 15.16 -20.84 -46.21
N ASP A 107 15.28 -21.97 -46.93
CA ASP A 107 15.37 -21.98 -48.39
C ASP A 107 14.03 -21.65 -49.08
N LYS A 108 12.91 -21.96 -48.41
CA LYS A 108 11.57 -21.73 -48.95
C LYS A 108 11.04 -20.37 -48.53
N GLU A 109 10.78 -19.50 -49.50
CA GLU A 109 10.24 -18.16 -49.24
C GLU A 109 8.88 -18.18 -48.52
N THR A 110 8.05 -19.20 -48.72
CA THR A 110 6.79 -19.35 -47.98
C THR A 110 7.03 -19.54 -46.48
N ASP A 111 8.01 -20.37 -46.13
CA ASP A 111 8.31 -20.73 -44.75
C ASP A 111 9.03 -19.56 -44.06
N LYS A 112 9.96 -18.91 -44.77
CA LYS A 112 10.58 -17.65 -44.36
C LYS A 112 9.54 -16.57 -44.04
N ASN A 113 8.61 -16.31 -44.95
CA ASN A 113 7.57 -15.30 -44.75
C ASN A 113 6.64 -15.65 -43.58
N SER A 114 6.30 -16.93 -43.39
CA SER A 114 5.52 -17.39 -42.24
C SER A 114 6.24 -17.11 -40.91
N ILE A 115 7.53 -17.46 -40.81
CA ILE A 115 8.34 -17.23 -39.60
C ILE A 115 8.53 -15.72 -39.34
N MET A 116 8.76 -14.93 -40.40
CA MET A 116 8.89 -13.48 -40.29
C MET A 116 7.61 -12.82 -39.76
N ALA A 117 6.43 -13.26 -40.22
CA ALA A 117 5.15 -12.75 -39.73
C ALA A 117 4.93 -13.07 -38.24
N GLU A 118 5.28 -14.29 -37.81
CA GLU A 118 5.20 -14.69 -36.40
C GLU A 118 6.18 -13.89 -35.52
N THR A 119 7.40 -13.67 -36.01
CA THR A 119 8.40 -12.80 -35.37
C THR A 119 7.88 -11.38 -35.16
N GLU A 120 7.25 -10.79 -36.17
CA GLU A 120 6.68 -9.45 -36.06
C GLU A 120 5.57 -9.40 -34.97
N GLY A 121 4.77 -10.47 -34.87
CA GLY A 121 3.79 -10.65 -33.81
C GLY A 121 4.42 -10.60 -32.41
N HIS A 122 5.53 -11.32 -32.21
CA HIS A 122 6.25 -11.33 -30.94
C HIS A 122 6.93 -9.99 -30.61
N HIS A 123 7.46 -9.27 -31.62
CA HIS A 123 7.97 -7.90 -31.44
C HIS A 123 6.87 -6.96 -30.93
N LYS A 124 5.68 -7.00 -31.53
CA LYS A 124 4.53 -6.19 -31.11
C LYS A 124 4.14 -6.50 -29.66
N GLN A 125 4.10 -7.78 -29.28
CA GLN A 125 3.82 -8.19 -27.91
C GLN A 125 4.89 -7.69 -26.92
N MET A 126 6.17 -7.80 -27.27
CA MET A 126 7.28 -7.29 -26.46
C MET A 126 7.18 -5.78 -26.22
N LEU A 127 6.87 -4.99 -27.26
CA LEU A 127 6.68 -3.53 -27.13
C LEU A 127 5.47 -3.18 -26.26
N SER A 128 4.39 -3.95 -26.36
CA SER A 128 3.22 -3.82 -25.49
C SER A 128 3.60 -4.08 -24.03
N ASN A 129 4.33 -5.16 -23.75
CA ASN A 129 4.82 -5.47 -22.40
C ASN A 129 5.73 -4.37 -21.85
N GLN A 130 6.62 -3.81 -22.68
CA GLN A 130 7.50 -2.71 -22.28
C GLN A 130 6.68 -1.47 -21.85
N THR A 131 5.59 -1.19 -22.56
CA THR A 131 4.67 -0.09 -22.24
C THR A 131 3.88 -0.37 -20.96
N ALA A 132 3.36 -1.59 -20.80
CA ALA A 132 2.67 -2.02 -19.58
C ALA A 132 3.59 -1.96 -18.35
N TRP A 133 4.85 -2.37 -18.49
CA TRP A 133 5.85 -2.30 -17.44
C TRP A 133 6.16 -0.86 -17.01
N ARG A 134 6.29 0.08 -17.95
CA ARG A 134 6.47 1.51 -17.63
C ARG A 134 5.27 2.07 -16.87
N LYS A 135 4.04 1.74 -17.31
CA LYS A 135 2.81 2.17 -16.62
C LYS A 135 2.71 1.60 -15.20
N ALA A 136 3.00 0.31 -15.03
CA ALA A 136 3.03 -0.35 -13.74
C ALA A 136 4.03 0.29 -12.78
N ASN A 137 5.23 0.60 -13.27
CA ASN A 137 6.26 1.29 -12.49
C ASN A 137 5.80 2.66 -11.98
N LEU A 138 5.22 3.47 -12.85
CA LEU A 138 4.74 4.78 -12.47
C LEU A 138 3.63 4.67 -11.41
N ALA A 139 2.66 3.77 -11.63
CA ALA A 139 1.59 3.53 -10.68
C ALA A 139 2.09 3.07 -9.31
N CYS A 140 3.05 2.13 -9.28
CA CYS A 140 3.64 1.64 -8.05
C CYS A 140 4.44 2.72 -7.31
N LYS A 141 5.28 3.49 -8.01
CA LYS A 141 6.02 4.62 -7.39
C LYS A 141 5.06 5.64 -6.77
N LEU A 142 4.04 6.05 -7.51
CA LEU A 142 3.02 6.96 -6.99
C LEU A 142 2.28 6.38 -5.76
N ALA A 143 2.00 5.07 -5.76
CA ALA A 143 1.36 4.43 -4.61
C ALA A 143 2.27 4.42 -3.38
N ILE A 144 3.57 4.13 -3.54
CA ILE A 144 4.56 4.19 -2.46
C ILE A 144 4.67 5.63 -1.92
N ASP A 145 4.86 6.61 -2.80
CA ASP A 145 5.00 8.02 -2.40
C ASP A 145 3.75 8.55 -1.65
N ASN A 146 2.55 8.13 -2.09
CA ASN A 146 1.31 8.50 -1.42
C ASN A 146 1.16 7.84 -0.04
N LEU A 147 1.57 6.57 0.12
CA LEU A 147 1.57 5.91 1.43
C LEU A 147 2.52 6.61 2.40
N GLU A 148 3.72 6.95 1.95
CA GLU A 148 4.69 7.70 2.76
C GLU A 148 4.14 9.08 3.16
N LYS A 149 3.48 9.77 2.23
CA LYS A 149 2.80 11.04 2.52
C LYS A 149 1.63 10.88 3.50
N ASP A 150 0.78 9.87 3.32
CA ASP A 150 -0.37 9.63 4.18
C ASP A 150 0.06 9.30 5.62
N GLU A 151 1.14 8.53 5.81
CA GLU A 151 1.74 8.27 7.12
C GLU A 151 2.26 9.55 7.78
N LEU A 152 2.91 10.44 7.02
CA LEU A 152 3.38 11.73 7.53
C LEU A 152 2.22 12.67 7.91
N VAL A 153 1.15 12.70 7.12
CA VAL A 153 0.00 13.59 7.34
C VAL A 153 -0.89 13.12 8.49
N HIS A 154 -1.15 11.81 8.62
CA HIS A 154 -1.99 11.25 9.68
C HIS A 154 -1.21 10.98 10.98
N GLY A 155 0.11 10.82 10.92
CA GLY A 155 0.96 10.70 12.11
C GLY A 155 0.95 11.94 13.01
N GLY A 156 0.58 13.11 12.48
CA GLY A 156 0.41 14.34 13.24
C GLY A 156 -0.97 14.52 13.87
N ASP A 157 -2.01 13.87 13.35
CA ASP A 157 -3.41 14.25 13.66
C ASP A 157 -3.91 13.67 14.99
N SER A 158 -3.35 12.57 15.48
CA SER A 158 -3.67 12.04 16.82
C SER A 158 -3.22 12.98 17.93
N SER A 159 -2.00 13.52 17.85
CA SER A 159 -1.45 14.46 18.83
C SER A 159 -2.10 15.86 18.71
N LEU A 160 -2.38 16.31 17.49
CA LEU A 160 -3.03 17.61 17.25
C LEU A 160 -4.52 17.61 17.62
N ARG A 161 -5.27 16.52 17.37
CA ARG A 161 -6.65 16.37 17.87
C ARG A 161 -6.72 16.38 19.39
N HIS A 162 -5.82 15.67 20.08
CA HIS A 162 -5.77 15.71 21.54
C HIS A 162 -5.42 17.10 22.09
N ARG A 163 -4.48 17.82 21.45
CA ARG A 163 -4.16 19.21 21.79
C ARG A 163 -5.33 20.17 21.55
N LYS A 164 -6.09 19.99 20.46
CA LYS A 164 -7.26 20.84 20.14
C LYS A 164 -8.41 20.62 21.13
N ALA A 165 -8.75 19.36 21.43
CA ALA A 165 -9.78 19.03 22.41
C ALA A 165 -9.44 19.54 23.82
N THR A 166 -8.16 19.45 24.22
CA THR A 166 -7.72 19.96 25.53
C THR A 166 -7.80 21.49 25.60
N LYS A 167 -7.47 22.20 24.51
CA LYS A 167 -7.59 23.67 24.44
C LYS A 167 -9.04 24.12 24.49
N GLU A 168 -9.94 23.46 23.76
CA GLU A 168 -11.38 23.77 23.75
C GLU A 168 -12.00 23.56 25.15
N ASN A 169 -11.69 22.43 25.80
CA ASN A 169 -12.13 22.16 27.18
C ASN A 169 -11.59 23.20 28.18
N LEU A 170 -10.35 23.66 28.02
CA LEU A 170 -9.76 24.71 28.86
C LEU A 170 -10.45 26.06 28.64
N THR A 171 -10.75 26.43 27.39
CA THR A 171 -11.48 27.67 27.09
C THR A 171 -12.91 27.63 27.62
N GLU A 172 -13.60 26.49 27.52
CA GLU A 172 -14.96 26.32 28.04
C GLU A 172 -14.97 26.42 29.56
N THR A 173 -14.04 25.74 30.24
CA THR A 173 -13.88 25.83 31.70
C THR A 173 -13.57 27.26 32.15
N ALA A 174 -12.66 27.97 31.45
CA ALA A 174 -12.34 29.36 31.76
C ALA A 174 -13.53 30.30 31.54
N SER A 175 -14.34 30.07 30.50
CA SER A 175 -15.56 30.84 30.25
C SER A 175 -16.61 30.61 31.33
N GLY A 176 -16.82 29.36 31.77
CA GLY A 176 -17.75 29.03 32.86
C GLY A 176 -17.34 29.61 34.20
N ILE A 177 -16.03 29.63 34.52
CA ILE A 177 -15.52 30.29 35.74
C ILE A 177 -15.74 31.81 35.66
N THR A 178 -15.46 32.42 34.51
CA THR A 178 -15.62 33.86 34.31
C THR A 178 -17.09 34.28 34.41
N GLU A 179 -18.01 33.49 33.83
CA GLU A 179 -19.44 33.73 33.91
C GLU A 179 -19.96 33.54 35.34
N SER A 180 -19.50 32.50 36.04
CA SER A 180 -19.83 32.28 37.46
C SER A 180 -19.36 33.45 38.32
N LEU A 181 -18.14 33.95 38.09
CA LEU A 181 -17.59 35.09 38.82
C LEU A 181 -18.40 36.37 38.53
N MET A 182 -18.76 36.62 37.27
CA MET A 182 -19.60 37.77 36.90
C MET A 182 -21.02 37.67 37.51
N SER A 183 -21.60 36.48 37.55
CA SER A 183 -22.89 36.22 38.20
C SER A 183 -22.81 36.50 39.70
N ILE A 184 -21.77 36.02 40.37
CA ILE A 184 -21.51 36.30 41.79
C ILE A 184 -21.31 37.81 42.01
N SER A 185 -20.51 38.49 41.19
CA SER A 185 -20.31 39.94 41.29
C SER A 185 -21.61 40.73 41.11
N ARG A 186 -22.49 40.30 40.20
CA ARG A 186 -23.84 40.89 40.02
C ARG A 186 -24.73 40.64 41.24
N LEU A 187 -24.75 39.42 41.77
CA LEU A 187 -25.51 39.09 42.98
C LEU A 187 -25.01 39.86 44.21
N MET A 188 -23.70 40.00 44.38
CA MET A 188 -23.11 40.84 45.43
C MET A 188 -23.51 42.31 45.27
N ALA A 189 -23.45 42.86 44.04
CA ALA A 189 -23.90 44.22 43.78
C ALA A 189 -25.41 44.41 44.06
N GLN A 190 -26.23 43.41 43.76
CA GLN A 190 -27.67 43.43 44.02
C GLN A 190 -27.98 43.33 45.52
N GLN A 191 -27.26 42.48 46.27
CA GLN A 191 -27.35 42.40 47.73
C GLN A 191 -26.91 43.72 48.39
N VAL A 192 -25.84 44.36 47.91
CA VAL A 192 -25.38 45.66 48.43
C VAL A 192 -26.39 46.77 48.11
N LYS A 193 -26.98 46.80 46.90
CA LYS A 193 -28.02 47.77 46.54
C LYS A 193 -29.33 47.55 47.32
N GLN A 194 -29.77 46.31 47.53
CA GLN A 194 -30.93 46.01 48.38
C GLN A 194 -30.67 46.41 49.84
N ASN A 195 -29.44 46.24 50.34
CA ASN A 195 -29.06 46.67 51.68
C ASN A 195 -28.91 48.19 51.82
N GLN A 196 -28.61 48.93 50.74
CA GLN A 196 -28.57 50.40 50.73
C GLN A 196 -29.95 51.07 50.62
N GLY A 197 -30.97 50.35 50.12
CA GLY A 197 -32.35 50.85 50.00
C GLY A 197 -33.13 50.94 51.33
N TYR A 198 -32.52 50.56 52.46
CA TYR A 198 -33.12 50.68 53.79
C TYR A 198 -32.33 51.69 54.63
N PRO A 199 -32.90 52.87 54.96
CA PRO A 199 -32.29 53.77 55.92
C PRO A 199 -32.58 53.21 57.33
N ASN A 200 -31.82 52.19 57.72
CA ASN A 200 -31.45 51.82 59.09
C ASN A 200 -30.91 50.39 59.08
N GLY A 201 -29.63 50.27 59.40
CA GLY A 201 -28.93 48.99 59.43
C GLY A 201 -29.61 47.98 60.35
N ARG A 202 -29.70 46.74 59.86
CA ARG A 202 -29.65 45.56 60.71
C ARG A 202 -28.61 44.59 60.12
N PRO A 203 -27.59 44.18 60.88
CA PRO A 203 -26.65 43.19 60.42
C PRO A 203 -27.37 41.84 60.32
N ASN A 204 -27.26 41.19 59.16
CA ASN A 204 -27.63 39.78 59.00
C ASN A 204 -26.58 38.90 59.69
N THR A 205 -26.50 38.98 61.02
CA THR A 205 -25.69 38.11 61.90
C THR A 205 -26.52 36.95 62.45
N ALA A 206 -27.44 36.39 61.66
CA ALA A 206 -28.35 35.34 62.12
C ALA A 206 -28.44 34.13 61.17
N ARG A 207 -27.38 33.81 60.42
CA ARG A 207 -27.29 32.55 59.65
C ARG A 207 -25.93 31.83 59.68
N LEU A 208 -25.08 32.15 60.65
CA LEU A 208 -23.88 31.36 60.98
C LEU A 208 -24.06 30.47 62.22
N ALA A 209 -25.29 30.06 62.52
CA ALA A 209 -25.60 29.14 63.60
C ALA A 209 -25.93 27.74 63.06
N THR A 210 -25.04 27.13 62.27
CA THR A 210 -24.91 25.66 62.17
C THR A 210 -23.58 25.24 61.53
N ILE A 211 -22.45 25.69 62.10
CA ILE A 211 -21.23 24.86 62.01
C ILE A 211 -21.37 23.84 63.14
N ASN A 212 -21.99 22.71 62.83
CA ASN A 212 -21.89 21.51 63.64
C ASN A 212 -20.45 20.98 63.47
N LEU A 213 -19.54 21.48 64.30
CA LEU A 213 -18.25 20.84 64.55
C LEU A 213 -18.55 19.56 65.32
N ASN A 214 -18.56 18.46 64.59
CA ASN A 214 -18.63 17.10 65.13
C ASN A 214 -17.32 16.83 65.91
N PRO A 215 -17.32 16.62 67.24
CA PRO A 215 -16.10 16.40 68.00
C PRO A 215 -15.95 14.89 68.25
N LEU A 216 -15.54 14.12 67.25
CA LEU A 216 -15.35 12.67 67.42
C LEU A 216 -14.33 12.10 66.43
N ILE A 217 -13.09 12.62 66.45
CA ILE A 217 -11.88 11.85 66.08
C ILE A 217 -10.73 12.32 66.97
N LEU A 218 -10.63 11.73 68.16
CA LEU A 218 -9.39 11.65 68.95
C LEU A 218 -9.57 10.54 70.00
N GLN A 219 -9.44 9.30 69.54
CA GLN A 219 -8.88 8.17 70.28
C GLN A 219 -8.22 7.22 69.28
#